data_AF-A0A4R9LX01-F1
#
_entry.id   AF-A0A4R9LX01-F1
#
_cell.length_a   1.000
_cell.length_b   1.000
_cell.length_c   1.000
_cell.angle_alpha   90.00
_cell.angle_beta   90.00
_cell.angle_gamma   90.00
#
_symmetry.space_group_name_H-M   'P 1'
#
loop_
_entity.id
_entity.type
_entity.pdbx_description
1 polymer ?
#
loop_
_entity_poly.entity_id
_entity_poly.type
_entity_poly.pdbx_seq_one_letter_code
_entity_poly.pdbx_strand_id
1 'polypeptide(L)'
;MSQLLTNHLIQKVSANADLEVLNAQWEMDKRLISNALKSVPLNFPHFSLHDHSHSNTILQQIERFLGIDRINQLTAIDTWLILEAAYLHDIGMVIPFETLKTEWPKAEFQEFISTIANDNGNEFQNFAQYILNPVNSPILSSEVWPLEMRKAVTIFISEYFRRSHAENSRKIIQDPIATIQLQSPRNGLIPERLFSIL
;
A
#
# COMPACT_ATOMS: atom_id res chain seq x y z
N MET A 1 -5.41 14.07 -13.76
CA MET A 1 -4.02 13.62 -13.50
C MET A 1 -3.24 14.83 -12.99
N SER A 2 -2.30 14.66 -12.06
CA SER A 2 -1.29 15.69 -11.82
C SER A 2 -0.49 15.87 -13.10
N GLN A 3 -0.33 17.12 -13.53
CA GLN A 3 0.26 17.45 -14.83
C GLN A 3 1.46 18.36 -14.68
N LEU A 4 1.51 19.18 -13.62
CA LEU A 4 2.60 20.13 -13.42
C LEU A 4 3.87 19.42 -12.98
N LEU A 5 3.81 18.53 -11.99
CA LEU A 5 4.98 17.81 -11.50
C LEU A 5 5.51 16.82 -12.54
N THR A 6 4.63 16.08 -13.23
CA THR A 6 5.06 15.18 -14.31
C THR A 6 5.68 15.94 -15.48
N ASN A 7 5.07 17.04 -15.93
CA ASN A 7 5.66 17.86 -17.00
C ASN A 7 6.99 18.48 -16.56
N HIS A 8 7.09 18.90 -15.30
CA HIS A 8 8.32 19.46 -14.73
C HIS A 8 9.44 18.42 -14.72
N LEU A 9 9.18 17.18 -14.31
CA LEU A 9 10.16 16.10 -14.38
C LEU A 9 10.64 15.89 -15.82
N ILE A 10 9.72 15.75 -16.78
CA ILE A 10 10.04 15.58 -18.21
C ILE A 10 10.92 16.73 -18.71
N GLN A 11 10.58 17.97 -18.36
CA GLN A 11 11.36 19.15 -18.74
C GLN A 11 12.78 19.10 -18.15
N LYS A 12 12.93 18.79 -16.85
CA LYS A 12 14.24 18.77 -16.19
C LYS A 12 15.15 17.65 -16.71
N VAL A 13 14.60 16.46 -16.98
CA VAL A 13 15.40 15.35 -17.51
C VAL A 13 15.79 15.56 -18.97
N SER A 14 14.96 16.25 -19.77
CA SER A 14 15.30 16.58 -21.16
C SER A 14 16.54 17.48 -21.30
N ALA A 15 16.90 18.19 -20.22
CA ALA A 15 18.09 19.03 -20.15
C ALA A 15 19.35 18.28 -19.68
N ASN A 16 19.23 17.03 -19.21
CA ASN A 16 20.35 16.22 -18.73
C ASN A 16 20.09 14.71 -18.94
N ALA A 17 20.79 14.12 -19.91
CA ALA A 17 20.67 12.71 -20.28
C ALA A 17 20.90 11.75 -19.09
N ASP A 18 21.76 12.11 -18.13
CA ASP A 18 22.04 11.28 -16.95
C ASP A 18 20.81 11.12 -16.04
N LEU A 19 19.81 11.99 -16.17
CA LEU A 19 18.59 11.99 -15.36
C LEU A 19 17.40 11.32 -16.08
N GLU A 20 17.54 10.89 -17.34
CA GLU A 20 16.47 10.21 -18.08
C GLU A 20 15.96 8.96 -17.37
N VAL A 21 16.85 8.27 -16.65
CA VAL A 21 16.50 7.10 -15.84
C VAL A 21 15.41 7.39 -14.80
N LEU A 22 15.36 8.61 -14.23
CA LEU A 22 14.34 8.99 -13.25
C LEU A 22 12.94 8.99 -13.89
N ASN A 23 12.82 9.54 -15.10
CA ASN A 23 11.56 9.58 -15.81
C ASN A 23 11.14 8.18 -16.31
N ALA A 24 12.11 7.37 -16.76
CA ALA A 24 11.85 5.99 -17.15
C ALA A 24 11.32 5.15 -15.97
N GLN A 25 11.96 5.27 -14.80
CA GLN A 25 11.50 4.61 -13.57
C GLN A 25 10.10 5.08 -13.18
N TRP A 26 9.87 6.39 -13.16
CA TRP A 26 8.57 6.96 -12.82
C TRP A 26 7.44 6.46 -13.73
N GLU A 27 7.65 6.43 -15.04
CA GLU A 27 6.63 5.94 -15.98
C GLU A 27 6.29 4.46 -15.77
N MET A 28 7.29 3.63 -15.41
CA MET A 28 7.08 2.24 -15.04
C MET A 28 6.32 2.14 -13.71
N ASP A 29 6.82 2.81 -12.67
CA ASP A 29 6.30 2.73 -11.31
C ASP A 29 4.87 3.25 -11.23
N LYS A 30 4.58 4.40 -11.85
CA LYS A 30 3.22 4.92 -11.98
C LYS A 30 2.25 3.87 -12.52
N ARG A 31 2.62 3.08 -13.54
CA ARG A 31 1.74 2.06 -14.14
C ARG A 31 1.63 0.81 -13.27
N LEU A 32 2.77 0.29 -12.83
CA LEU A 32 2.86 -0.95 -12.06
C LEU A 32 2.22 -0.78 -10.69
N ILE A 33 2.57 0.28 -9.96
CA ILE A 33 2.01 0.60 -8.64
C ILE A 33 0.52 0.92 -8.75
N SER A 34 0.08 1.70 -9.77
CA SER A 34 -1.35 1.93 -9.99
C SER A 34 -2.12 0.63 -10.09
N ASN A 35 -1.56 -0.37 -10.78
CA ASN A 35 -2.22 -1.65 -10.94
C ASN A 35 -2.23 -2.45 -9.64
N ALA A 36 -1.13 -2.43 -8.88
CA ALA A 36 -1.05 -3.09 -7.57
C ALA A 36 -2.05 -2.50 -6.56
N LEU A 37 -2.17 -1.17 -6.50
CA LEU A 37 -3.08 -0.47 -5.58
C LEU A 37 -4.56 -0.81 -5.80
N LYS A 38 -4.96 -1.28 -6.99
CA LYS A 38 -6.34 -1.76 -7.23
C LYS A 38 -6.73 -2.96 -6.36
N SER A 39 -5.76 -3.66 -5.78
CA SER A 39 -6.01 -4.78 -4.88
C SER A 39 -6.26 -4.35 -3.44
N VAL A 40 -5.89 -3.13 -3.05
CA VAL A 40 -6.05 -2.62 -1.67
C VAL A 40 -7.50 -2.73 -1.17
N PRO A 41 -8.54 -2.36 -1.95
CA PRO A 41 -9.93 -2.50 -1.52
C PRO A 41 -10.38 -3.93 -1.19
N LEU A 42 -9.67 -4.98 -1.64
CA LEU A 42 -10.01 -6.36 -1.32
C LEU A 42 -9.82 -6.67 0.18
N ASN A 43 -8.77 -6.11 0.77
CA ASN A 43 -8.42 -6.32 2.17
C ASN A 43 -8.73 -5.11 3.05
N PHE A 44 -8.97 -3.93 2.47
CA PHE A 44 -9.22 -2.67 3.17
C PHE A 44 -10.54 -1.98 2.73
N PRO A 45 -11.67 -2.70 2.58
CA PRO A 45 -12.89 -2.13 1.99
C PRO A 45 -13.57 -1.06 2.88
N HIS A 46 -13.22 -0.98 4.16
CA HIS A 46 -13.81 -0.04 5.12
C HIS A 46 -13.08 1.29 5.20
N PHE A 47 -11.94 1.41 4.53
CA PHE A 47 -11.19 2.65 4.44
C PHE A 47 -11.59 3.41 3.18
N SER A 48 -11.19 4.69 3.08
CA SER A 48 -11.35 5.44 1.82
C SER A 48 -10.79 4.65 0.64
N LEU A 49 -11.23 4.95 -0.58
CA LEU A 49 -10.65 4.36 -1.78
C LEU A 49 -9.17 4.75 -1.87
N HIS A 50 -8.27 3.91 -1.36
CA HIS A 50 -6.81 4.03 -1.42
C HIS A 50 -6.30 3.37 -2.71
N ASP A 51 -6.93 3.72 -3.84
CA ASP A 51 -6.45 3.33 -5.16
C ASP A 51 -5.66 4.49 -5.80
N HIS A 52 -5.16 4.30 -7.04
CA HIS A 52 -4.40 5.32 -7.76
C HIS A 52 -5.12 6.70 -7.90
N SER A 53 -6.45 6.77 -7.76
CA SER A 53 -7.17 8.04 -7.75
C SER A 53 -6.83 8.87 -6.51
N HIS A 54 -6.55 8.21 -5.38
CA HIS A 54 -6.07 8.83 -4.15
C HIS A 54 -4.68 9.46 -4.34
N SER A 55 -3.72 8.71 -4.88
CA SER A 55 -2.37 9.22 -5.20
C SER A 55 -2.42 10.41 -6.15
N ASN A 56 -3.30 10.39 -7.15
CA ASN A 56 -3.52 11.54 -8.05
C ASN A 56 -4.08 12.75 -7.31
N THR A 57 -5.01 12.54 -6.37
CA THR A 57 -5.56 13.61 -5.55
C THR A 57 -4.47 14.24 -4.68
N ILE A 58 -3.64 13.42 -4.03
CA ILE A 58 -2.48 13.89 -3.24
C ILE A 58 -1.58 14.78 -4.10
N LEU A 59 -1.16 14.31 -5.28
CA LEU A 59 -0.31 15.09 -6.17
C LEU A 59 -0.96 16.41 -6.60
N GLN A 60 -2.25 16.42 -6.92
CA GLN A 60 -2.97 17.65 -7.26
C GLN A 60 -3.00 18.65 -6.10
N GLN A 61 -3.14 18.18 -4.86
CA GLN A 61 -3.09 19.06 -3.69
C GLN A 61 -1.67 19.58 -3.44
N ILE A 62 -0.63 18.76 -3.63
CA ILE A 62 0.76 19.21 -3.57
C ILE A 62 1.02 20.28 -4.64
N GLU A 63 0.57 20.06 -5.88
CA GLU A 63 0.69 21.04 -6.97
C GLU A 63 0.02 22.37 -6.63
N ARG A 64 -1.20 22.34 -6.08
CA ARG A 64 -1.92 23.55 -5.65
C ARG A 64 -1.21 24.25 -4.49
N PHE A 65 -0.69 23.49 -3.55
CA PHE A 65 0.01 24.03 -2.39
C PHE A 65 1.32 24.71 -2.77
N LEU A 66 2.11 24.09 -3.65
CA LEU A 66 3.36 24.66 -4.14
C LEU A 66 3.10 25.81 -5.12
N GLY A 67 2.19 25.62 -6.07
CA GLY A 67 2.03 26.50 -7.21
C GLY A 67 3.22 26.44 -8.17
N ILE A 68 3.07 27.05 -9.34
CA ILE A 68 4.04 26.92 -10.44
C ILE A 68 5.44 27.46 -10.07
N ASP A 69 5.50 28.57 -9.34
CA ASP A 69 6.76 29.24 -9.00
C ASP A 69 7.64 28.38 -8.08
N ARG A 70 7.05 27.66 -7.12
CA ARG A 70 7.80 26.75 -6.24
C ARG A 70 8.12 25.43 -6.93
N ILE A 71 7.23 24.93 -7.79
CA ILE A 71 7.53 23.73 -8.60
C ILE A 71 8.78 23.97 -9.47
N ASN A 72 8.89 25.14 -10.11
CA ASN A 72 10.05 25.47 -10.96
C ASN A 72 11.40 25.52 -10.21
N GLN A 73 11.37 25.69 -8.88
CA GLN A 73 12.55 25.69 -8.02
C GLN A 73 13.02 24.28 -7.63
N LEU A 74 12.19 23.25 -7.85
CA LEU A 74 12.55 21.87 -7.55
C LEU A 74 13.62 21.36 -8.52
N THR A 75 14.50 20.49 -8.02
CA THR A 75 15.37 19.68 -8.89
C THR A 75 14.57 18.53 -9.53
N ALA A 76 15.17 17.85 -10.50
CA ALA A 76 14.57 16.63 -11.07
C ALA A 76 14.37 15.56 -9.99
N ILE A 77 15.35 15.41 -9.08
CA ILE A 77 15.30 14.43 -7.98
C ILE A 77 14.18 14.78 -7.00
N ASP A 78 14.04 16.05 -6.60
CA ASP A 78 12.95 16.46 -5.69
C ASP A 78 11.58 16.18 -6.32
N THR A 79 11.43 16.46 -7.61
CA THR A 79 10.19 16.21 -8.35
C THR A 79 9.90 14.71 -8.44
N TRP A 80 10.90 13.91 -8.75
CA TRP A 80 10.80 12.45 -8.81
C TRP A 80 10.41 11.87 -7.44
N LEU A 81 11.05 12.33 -6.35
CA LEU A 81 10.73 11.88 -4.99
C LEU A 81 9.28 12.19 -4.61
N ILE A 82 8.77 13.37 -4.93
CA ILE A 82 7.36 13.73 -4.67
C ILE A 82 6.40 12.81 -5.44
N LEU A 83 6.72 12.54 -6.71
CA LEU A 83 5.90 11.67 -7.58
C LEU A 83 5.86 10.23 -7.06
N GLU A 84 7.03 9.65 -6.78
CA GLU A 84 7.16 8.29 -6.24
C GLU A 84 6.51 8.17 -4.86
N ALA A 85 6.78 9.11 -3.93
CA ALA A 85 6.22 9.07 -2.59
C ALA A 85 4.69 9.05 -2.61
N ALA A 86 4.05 9.85 -3.47
CA ALA A 86 2.59 9.88 -3.55
C ALA A 86 1.98 8.55 -4.05
N TYR A 87 2.67 7.82 -4.92
CA TYR A 87 2.20 6.51 -5.41
C TYR A 87 2.58 5.37 -4.45
N LEU A 88 3.71 5.47 -3.77
CA LEU A 88 4.21 4.44 -2.87
C LEU A 88 3.65 4.54 -1.45
N HIS A 89 3.06 5.66 -1.02
CA HIS A 89 2.66 5.85 0.38
C HIS A 89 1.71 4.76 0.92
N ASP A 90 0.83 4.21 0.06
CA ASP A 90 -0.11 3.13 0.40
C ASP A 90 0.34 1.74 -0.09
N ILE A 91 1.54 1.62 -0.69
CA ILE A 91 1.94 0.34 -1.31
C ILE A 91 2.02 -0.80 -0.28
N GLY A 92 2.33 -0.50 0.98
CA GLY A 92 2.34 -1.47 2.08
C GLY A 92 0.96 -2.02 2.45
N MET A 93 -0.12 -1.49 1.87
CA MET A 93 -1.47 -2.05 1.96
C MET A 93 -1.76 -3.08 0.86
N VAL A 94 -0.85 -3.26 -0.11
CA VAL A 94 -0.94 -4.35 -1.09
C VAL A 94 -0.50 -5.64 -0.41
N ILE A 95 -1.47 -6.47 -0.05
CA ILE A 95 -1.23 -7.76 0.62
C ILE A 95 -1.61 -8.91 -0.31
N PRO A 96 -0.63 -9.56 -0.98
CA PRO A 96 -0.88 -10.76 -1.77
C PRO A 96 -1.46 -11.89 -0.93
N PHE A 97 -2.25 -12.76 -1.56
CA PHE A 97 -2.85 -13.90 -0.86
C PHE A 97 -1.81 -14.88 -0.29
N GLU A 98 -0.66 -15.05 -0.95
CA GLU A 98 0.43 -15.89 -0.42
C GLU A 98 1.04 -15.30 0.86
N THR A 99 1.09 -13.97 0.99
CA THR A 99 1.47 -13.30 2.23
C THR A 99 0.46 -13.62 3.33
N LEU A 100 -0.84 -13.56 3.04
CA LEU A 100 -1.87 -13.93 4.01
C LEU A 100 -1.72 -15.38 4.49
N LYS A 101 -1.52 -16.34 3.57
CA LYS A 101 -1.30 -17.75 3.95
C LYS A 101 -0.07 -17.95 4.85
N THR A 102 0.97 -17.14 4.65
CA THR A 102 2.23 -17.25 5.39
C THR A 102 2.14 -16.58 6.75
N GLU A 103 1.49 -15.43 6.86
CA GLU A 103 1.36 -14.68 8.11
C GLU A 103 0.26 -15.23 9.02
N TRP A 104 -0.86 -15.67 8.46
CA TRP A 104 -2.01 -16.14 9.24
C TRP A 104 -1.69 -17.19 10.31
N PRO A 105 -0.94 -18.28 10.01
CA PRO A 105 -0.65 -19.31 11.03
C PRO A 105 0.42 -18.89 12.05
N LYS A 106 1.09 -17.74 11.88
CA LYS A 106 2.15 -17.31 12.80
C LYS A 106 1.59 -16.95 14.16
N ALA A 107 2.41 -17.16 15.19
CA ALA A 107 2.06 -16.85 16.58
C ALA A 107 1.57 -15.40 16.77
N GLU A 108 2.22 -14.43 16.12
CA GLU A 108 1.85 -13.01 16.22
C GLU A 108 0.45 -12.72 15.68
N PHE A 109 0.08 -13.32 14.54
CA PHE A 109 -1.28 -13.17 13.98
C PHE A 109 -2.31 -13.90 14.85
N GLN A 110 -2.01 -15.11 15.32
CA GLN A 110 -2.89 -15.88 16.19
C GLN A 110 -3.09 -15.19 17.56
N GLU A 111 -2.04 -14.59 18.11
CA GLU A 111 -2.11 -13.77 19.32
C GLU A 111 -2.99 -12.54 19.10
N PHE A 112 -2.85 -11.87 17.95
CA PHE A 112 -3.76 -10.79 17.58
C PHE A 112 -5.23 -11.24 17.56
N ILE A 113 -5.56 -12.38 16.92
CA ILE A 113 -6.94 -12.92 16.96
C ILE A 113 -7.37 -13.24 18.40
N SER A 114 -6.46 -13.77 19.23
CA SER A 114 -6.71 -14.07 20.65
C SER A 114 -7.05 -12.81 21.45
N THR A 115 -6.42 -11.67 21.17
CA THR A 115 -6.79 -10.41 21.84
C THR A 115 -8.24 -10.02 21.57
N ILE A 116 -8.72 -10.20 20.33
CA ILE A 116 -10.11 -9.93 19.94
C ILE A 116 -11.06 -10.96 20.57
N ALA A 117 -10.68 -12.23 20.61
CA ALA A 117 -11.50 -13.29 21.21
C ALA A 117 -11.75 -13.09 22.71
N ASN A 118 -10.85 -12.39 23.41
CA ASN A 118 -10.93 -12.11 24.83
C ASN A 118 -11.49 -10.70 25.16
N ASP A 119 -11.85 -9.91 24.15
CA ASP A 119 -12.44 -8.59 24.32
C ASP A 119 -13.98 -8.68 24.28
N ASN A 120 -14.61 -8.65 25.46
CA ASN A 120 -16.07 -8.75 25.63
C ASN A 120 -16.86 -7.59 24.99
N GLY A 121 -16.19 -6.48 24.64
CA GLY A 121 -16.81 -5.33 23.97
C GLY A 121 -16.71 -5.37 22.45
N ASN A 122 -15.95 -6.33 21.90
CA ASN A 122 -15.65 -6.36 20.47
C ASN A 122 -16.78 -7.03 19.67
N GLU A 123 -17.26 -6.37 18.62
CA GLU A 123 -18.32 -6.90 17.75
C GLU A 123 -17.93 -8.23 17.04
N PHE A 124 -16.63 -8.51 16.91
CA PHE A 124 -16.11 -9.72 16.27
C PHE A 124 -15.60 -10.78 17.24
N GLN A 125 -15.84 -10.62 18.56
CA GLN A 125 -15.36 -11.55 19.59
C GLN A 125 -15.71 -13.02 19.26
N ASN A 126 -16.99 -13.29 18.99
CA ASN A 126 -17.45 -14.64 18.69
C ASN A 126 -16.75 -15.22 17.45
N PHE A 127 -16.55 -14.41 16.40
CA PHE A 127 -15.88 -14.85 15.17
C PHE A 127 -14.40 -15.19 15.43
N ALA A 128 -13.71 -14.39 16.23
CA ALA A 128 -12.34 -14.67 16.65
C ALA A 128 -12.25 -15.97 17.48
N GLN A 129 -13.18 -16.18 18.42
CA GLN A 129 -13.27 -17.43 19.20
C GLN A 129 -13.49 -18.64 18.29
N TYR A 130 -14.37 -18.53 17.29
CA TYR A 130 -14.61 -19.61 16.33
C TYR A 130 -13.38 -19.92 15.47
N ILE A 131 -12.65 -18.91 15.00
CA ILE A 131 -11.42 -19.12 14.22
C ILE A 131 -10.36 -19.87 15.04
N LEU A 132 -10.21 -19.52 16.32
CA LEU A 132 -9.25 -20.16 17.21
C LEU A 132 -9.68 -21.56 17.66
N ASN A 133 -10.99 -21.77 17.86
CA ASN A 133 -11.56 -23.04 18.28
C ASN A 133 -12.89 -23.31 17.56
N PRO A 134 -12.87 -24.03 16.43
CA PRO A 134 -14.03 -24.19 15.55
C PRO A 134 -15.12 -25.16 16.06
N VAL A 135 -15.15 -25.51 17.34
CA VAL A 135 -16.08 -26.51 17.89
C VAL A 135 -17.38 -25.86 18.36
N ASN A 136 -18.53 -26.35 17.84
CA ASN A 136 -19.89 -26.03 18.29
C ASN A 136 -20.14 -24.54 18.60
N SER A 137 -19.86 -23.66 17.65
CA SER A 137 -20.11 -22.22 17.82
C SER A 137 -21.55 -21.83 17.44
N PRO A 138 -22.24 -21.02 18.27
CA PRO A 138 -23.54 -20.45 17.95
C PRO A 138 -23.56 -19.65 16.63
N ILE A 139 -22.41 -19.17 16.15
CA ILE A 139 -22.30 -18.39 14.90
C ILE A 139 -22.81 -19.17 13.70
N LEU A 140 -22.58 -20.49 13.66
CA LEU A 140 -23.00 -21.34 12.54
C LEU A 140 -24.52 -21.54 12.46
N SER A 141 -25.30 -21.02 13.42
CA SER A 141 -26.76 -21.13 13.44
C SER A 141 -27.49 -20.08 12.57
N SER A 142 -26.80 -19.01 12.16
CA SER A 142 -27.35 -17.95 11.33
C SER A 142 -27.24 -18.29 9.84
N GLU A 143 -28.29 -18.13 9.03
CA GLU A 143 -28.22 -18.38 7.57
C GLU A 143 -27.19 -17.48 6.85
N VAL A 144 -26.87 -16.31 7.42
CA VAL A 144 -25.92 -15.33 6.85
C VAL A 144 -24.51 -15.45 7.43
N TRP A 145 -24.23 -16.45 8.29
CA TRP A 145 -22.93 -16.63 8.94
C TRP A 145 -21.73 -16.60 7.98
N PRO A 146 -21.79 -17.12 6.72
CA PRO A 146 -20.64 -17.07 5.82
C PRO A 146 -20.27 -15.63 5.44
N LEU A 147 -21.26 -14.75 5.31
CA LEU A 147 -21.05 -13.34 4.98
C LEU A 147 -20.46 -12.57 6.16
N GLU A 148 -20.94 -12.86 7.37
CA GLU A 148 -20.42 -12.25 8.59
C GLU A 148 -18.99 -12.74 8.90
N MET A 149 -18.70 -14.03 8.67
CA MET A 149 -17.36 -14.57 8.76
C MET A 149 -16.41 -13.91 7.75
N ARG A 150 -16.86 -13.73 6.49
CA ARG A 150 -16.08 -12.99 5.49
C ARG A 150 -15.77 -11.57 5.97
N LYS A 151 -16.76 -10.85 6.49
CA LYS A 151 -16.57 -9.49 7.04
C LYS A 151 -15.55 -9.51 8.19
N ALA A 152 -15.68 -10.42 9.14
CA ALA A 152 -14.78 -10.54 10.28
C ALA A 152 -13.34 -10.83 9.84
N VAL A 153 -13.13 -11.80 8.94
CA VAL A 153 -11.80 -12.13 8.40
C VAL A 153 -11.18 -10.94 7.68
N THR A 154 -11.95 -10.21 6.88
CA THR A 154 -11.46 -8.99 6.21
C THR A 154 -11.01 -7.94 7.23
N ILE A 155 -11.75 -7.76 8.33
CA ILE A 155 -11.39 -6.79 9.38
C ILE A 155 -10.15 -7.24 10.15
N PHE A 156 -10.00 -8.54 10.44
CA PHE A 156 -8.81 -9.07 11.08
C PHE A 156 -7.57 -8.84 10.21
N ILE A 157 -7.67 -9.11 8.92
CA ILE A 157 -6.59 -8.83 7.96
C ILE A 157 -6.28 -7.33 7.95
N SER A 158 -7.29 -6.47 7.81
CA SER A 158 -7.07 -5.03 7.69
C SER A 158 -6.41 -4.44 8.94
N GLU A 159 -6.89 -4.80 10.13
CA GLU A 159 -6.38 -4.27 11.40
C GLU A 159 -4.98 -4.79 11.72
N TYR A 160 -4.69 -6.05 11.39
CA TYR A 160 -3.36 -6.62 11.59
C TYR A 160 -2.33 -5.96 10.68
N PHE A 161 -2.56 -5.99 9.35
CA PHE A 161 -1.59 -5.50 8.37
C PHE A 161 -1.46 -3.98 8.34
N ARG A 162 -2.49 -3.25 8.78
CA ARG A 162 -2.40 -1.78 8.93
C ARG A 162 -1.30 -1.38 9.91
N ARG A 163 -1.06 -2.13 10.98
CA ARG A 163 -0.03 -1.81 11.98
C ARG A 163 1.37 -1.82 11.38
N SER A 164 1.59 -2.65 10.37
CA SER A 164 2.87 -2.83 9.70
C SER A 164 2.94 -2.20 8.30
N HIS A 165 1.90 -1.49 7.82
CA HIS A 165 1.88 -0.98 6.44
C HIS A 165 3.05 -0.04 6.11
N ALA A 166 3.51 0.79 7.05
CA ALA A 166 4.68 1.65 6.83
C ALA A 166 5.96 0.81 6.61
N GLU A 167 6.15 -0.21 7.45
CA GLU A 167 7.28 -1.14 7.33
C GLU A 167 7.17 -2.03 6.09
N ASN A 168 5.96 -2.44 5.71
CA ASN A 168 5.71 -3.18 4.48
C ASN A 168 5.99 -2.29 3.25
N SER A 169 5.60 -1.02 3.30
CA SER A 169 5.91 -0.04 2.25
C SER A 169 7.42 0.04 2.05
N ARG A 170 8.17 0.22 3.15
CA ARG A 170 9.64 0.23 3.13
C ARG A 170 10.22 -1.03 2.48
N LYS A 171 9.74 -2.22 2.85
CA LYS A 171 10.19 -3.50 2.25
C LYS A 171 9.89 -3.58 0.76
N ILE A 172 8.67 -3.19 0.35
CA ILE A 172 8.25 -3.20 -1.06
C ILE A 172 9.04 -2.19 -1.89
N ILE A 173 9.30 -1.00 -1.36
CA ILE A 173 10.09 0.04 -2.04
C ILE A 173 11.52 -0.46 -2.31
N GLN A 174 12.11 -1.14 -1.32
CA GLN A 174 13.46 -1.71 -1.41
C GLN A 174 13.55 -2.91 -2.35
N ASP A 175 12.62 -3.86 -2.26
CA ASP A 175 12.59 -5.05 -3.11
C ASP A 175 11.14 -5.41 -3.53
N PRO A 176 10.62 -4.74 -4.56
CA PRO A 176 9.23 -4.94 -4.99
C PRO A 176 8.99 -6.33 -5.58
N ILE A 177 10.03 -6.93 -6.18
CA ILE A 177 9.94 -8.25 -6.82
C ILE A 177 9.90 -9.34 -5.74
N ALA A 178 10.80 -9.33 -4.76
CA ALA A 178 10.81 -10.35 -3.72
C ALA A 178 9.60 -10.22 -2.77
N THR A 179 9.12 -8.99 -2.53
CA THR A 179 8.06 -8.75 -1.53
C THR A 179 6.66 -9.03 -2.07
N ILE A 180 6.32 -8.49 -3.24
CA ILE A 180 4.97 -8.61 -3.82
C ILE A 180 4.97 -9.02 -5.30
N GLN A 181 6.11 -9.49 -5.84
CA GLN A 181 6.27 -9.89 -7.24
C GLN A 181 6.00 -8.76 -8.25
N LEU A 182 6.10 -7.50 -7.81
CA LEU A 182 5.92 -6.33 -8.65
C LEU A 182 7.20 -6.10 -9.46
N GLN A 183 7.09 -6.20 -10.79
CA GLN A 183 8.22 -6.11 -11.75
C GLN A 183 8.72 -4.66 -11.96
N SER A 184 8.85 -3.91 -10.87
CA SER A 184 9.48 -2.59 -10.84
C SER A 184 10.98 -2.76 -10.58
N PRO A 185 11.87 -2.34 -11.48
CA PRO A 185 13.30 -2.59 -11.33
C PRO A 185 13.94 -1.72 -10.24
N ARG A 186 14.90 -2.30 -9.53
CA ARG A 186 15.88 -1.62 -8.66
C ARG A 186 17.28 -2.01 -9.11
N ASN A 187 17.62 -1.59 -10.33
CA ASN A 187 18.78 -2.09 -11.09
C ASN A 187 20.10 -1.34 -10.84
N GLY A 188 20.16 -0.49 -9.81
CA GLY A 188 21.34 0.31 -9.47
C GLY A 188 21.59 1.54 -10.35
N LEU A 189 20.80 1.77 -11.39
CA LEU A 189 20.91 2.99 -12.21
C LEU A 189 20.42 4.24 -11.45
N ILE A 190 19.46 4.06 -10.54
CA ILE A 190 19.06 5.06 -9.55
C ILE A 190 19.71 4.69 -8.22
N PRO A 191 20.42 5.61 -7.54
CA PRO A 191 21.06 5.31 -6.26
C PRO A 191 20.08 4.78 -5.22
N GLU A 192 20.40 3.65 -4.58
CA GLU A 192 19.55 3.00 -3.56
C GLU A 192 19.12 3.95 -2.44
N ARG A 193 20.00 4.89 -2.06
CA ARG A 193 19.70 5.92 -1.04
C ARG A 193 18.47 6.76 -1.35
N LEU A 194 18.09 6.91 -2.63
CA LEU A 194 16.89 7.65 -3.02
C LEU A 194 15.61 6.84 -2.76
N PHE A 195 15.68 5.51 -2.86
CA PHE A 195 14.57 4.64 -2.45
C PHE A 195 14.47 4.51 -0.93
N SER A 196 15.60 4.58 -0.21
CA SER A 196 15.61 4.50 1.25
C SER A 196 15.01 5.71 1.98
N ILE A 197 14.74 6.81 1.28
CA ILE A 197 14.09 8.01 1.84
C ILE A 197 12.60 8.11 1.46
N LEU A 198 12.10 7.19 0.61
CA LEU A 198 10.68 7.02 0.29
C LEU A 198 10.02 6.11 1.33
#